data_AF-A0A8S7IST8-F1
#
_entry.id   AF-A0A8S7IST8-F1
#
_cell.length_a   1.000
_cell.length_b   1.000
_cell.length_c   1.000
_cell.angle_alpha   90.00
_cell.angle_beta   90.00
_cell.angle_gamma   90.00
#
_symmetry.space_group_name_H-M   'P 1'
#
loop_
_entity.id
_entity.type
_entity.pdbx_description
1 polymer ?
#
loop_
_entity_poly.entity_id
_entity_poly.type
_entity_poly.pdbx_seq_one_letter_code
_entity_poly.pdbx_strand_id
1 'polypeptide(L)' 'MKHTELRAAVLDALEKHDTGATLFDGRPGVFDEADFPAVAVYLTGAEYTGEELDSDTWQAELH' A
#
# COMPACT_ATOMS: atom_id res chain seq x y z
N MET A 1 -3.41 -5.55 11.70
CA MET A 1 -2.54 -4.35 11.77
C MET A 1 -3.05 -3.36 10.74
N LYS A 2 -3.33 -2.10 11.12
CA LYS A 2 -4.05 -1.15 10.24
C LYS A 2 -3.40 -0.94 8.87
N HIS A 3 -2.07 -0.93 8.80
CA HIS A 3 -1.36 -0.82 7.53
C HIS A 3 -1.70 -1.95 6.54
N THR A 4 -1.80 -3.19 7.00
CA THR A 4 -2.17 -4.34 6.15
C THR A 4 -3.60 -4.22 5.66
N GLU A 5 -4.54 -3.81 6.50
CA GLU A 5 -5.94 -3.61 6.13
C GLU A 5 -6.10 -2.53 5.06
N LEU A 6 -5.35 -1.43 5.16
CA LEU A 6 -5.38 -0.34 4.17
C LEU A 6 -4.89 -0.81 2.80
N ARG A 7 -3.74 -1.49 2.73
CA ARG A 7 -3.17 -1.96 1.47
C ARG A 7 -4.02 -3.07 0.84
N ALA A 8 -4.52 -4.00 1.66
CA ALA A 8 -5.43 -5.05 1.20
C ALA A 8 -6.71 -4.47 0.59
N ALA A 9 -7.32 -3.46 1.21
CA ALA A 9 -8.53 -2.83 0.67
C ALA A 9 -8.31 -2.19 -0.71
N VAL A 10 -7.13 -1.63 -0.96
CA VAL A 10 -6.76 -1.05 -2.26
C VAL A 10 -6.50 -2.15 -3.28
N LEU A 11 -5.72 -3.18 -2.90
CA LEU A 11 -5.44 -4.33 -3.77
C LEU A 11 -6.74 -5.05 -4.17
N ASP A 12 -7.63 -5.34 -3.21
CA ASP A 12 -8.96 -5.94 -3.46
C ASP A 12 -9.82 -5.10 -4.42
N ALA A 13 -9.66 -3.78 -4.42
CA ALA A 13 -10.34 -2.90 -5.36
C ALA A 13 -9.69 -2.96 -6.75
N LEU A 14 -8.36 -2.99 -6.84
CA LEU A 14 -7.63 -3.10 -8.10
C LEU A 14 -7.86 -4.45 -8.79
N GLU A 15 -7.87 -5.56 -8.04
CA GLU A 15 -8.11 -6.91 -8.55
C GLU A 15 -9.47 -7.04 -9.27
N LYS A 16 -10.49 -6.32 -8.80
CA LYS A 16 -11.83 -6.33 -9.40
C LYS A 16 -11.89 -5.68 -10.79
N HIS A 17 -10.89 -4.88 -11.14
CA HIS A 17 -10.87 -4.13 -12.39
C HIS A 17 -10.02 -4.78 -13.49
N ASP A 18 -9.60 -6.04 -13.30
CA ASP A 18 -8.77 -6.84 -14.23
C ASP A 18 -7.71 -6.00 -14.95
N THR A 19 -6.60 -5.78 -14.26
CA THR A 19 -5.51 -4.94 -14.75
C THR A 19 -4.57 -5.68 -15.70
N GLY A 20 -4.67 -7.02 -15.80
CA GLY A 20 -3.66 -7.86 -16.47
C GLY A 20 -2.26 -7.72 -15.88
N ALA A 21 -2.15 -7.11 -14.69
CA ALA A 21 -0.89 -6.73 -14.07
C ALA A 21 -0.61 -7.55 -12.81
N THR A 22 0.66 -7.83 -12.54
CA THR A 22 1.10 -8.43 -11.28
C THR A 22 0.97 -7.41 -10.16
N LEU A 23 0.21 -7.74 -9.12
CA LEU A 23 0.00 -6.86 -7.97
C LEU A 23 0.96 -7.21 -6.83
N PHE A 24 1.59 -6.19 -6.23
CA PHE A 24 2.52 -6.34 -5.11
C PHE A 24 2.00 -5.63 -3.85
N ASP A 25 2.01 -6.33 -2.72
CA ASP A 25 1.78 -5.75 -1.38
C ASP A 25 3.11 -5.28 -0.76
N GLY A 26 3.52 -4.06 -1.08
CA GLY A 26 4.86 -3.54 -0.77
C GLY A 26 5.62 -3.10 -2.01
N ARG A 27 6.61 -2.23 -1.84
CA ARG A 27 7.50 -1.82 -2.95
C ARG A 27 8.55 -2.91 -3.21
N PRO A 28 8.52 -3.61 -4.36
CA PRO A 28 9.53 -4.63 -4.66
C PRO A 28 10.90 -3.99 -4.90
N GLY A 29 11.96 -4.65 -4.42
CA GLY A 29 13.35 -4.22 -4.64
C GLY A 29 13.95 -4.73 -5.95
N VAL A 30 13.40 -5.81 -6.52
CA VAL A 30 13.80 -6.46 -7.76
C VAL A 30 12.54 -6.93 -8.48
N PHE A 31 12.57 -7.01 -9.82
CA PHE A 31 11.50 -7.54 -10.66
C PHE A 31 12.01 -8.65 -11.56
N ASP A 32 11.15 -9.62 -11.87
CA ASP A 32 11.33 -10.54 -12.99
C ASP A 32 10.63 -9.99 -14.25
N GLU A 33 11.13 -10.33 -15.45
CA GLU A 33 10.51 -9.87 -16.70
C GLU A 33 9.05 -10.32 -16.84
N ALA A 34 8.70 -11.46 -16.25
CA ALA A 34 7.35 -12.01 -16.24
C ALA A 34 6.38 -11.24 -15.34
N ASP A 35 6.87 -10.38 -14.44
CA ASP A 35 6.02 -9.59 -13.55
C ASP A 35 5.32 -8.44 -14.30
N PHE A 36 5.80 -8.07 -15.49
CA PHE A 36 5.28 -6.91 -16.22
C PHE A 36 4.04 -7.22 -17.08
N PRO A 37 3.00 -6.36 -17.05
CA PRO A 37 2.92 -5.09 -16.33
C PRO A 37 2.73 -5.29 -14.81
N ALA A 38 3.30 -4.42 -13.98
CA ALA A 38 3.26 -4.55 -12.52
C ALA A 38 2.66 -3.32 -11.85
N VAL A 39 1.93 -3.53 -10.75
CA VAL A 39 1.39 -2.47 -9.87
C VAL A 39 1.74 -2.84 -8.43
N ALA A 40 2.29 -1.89 -7.67
CA ALA A 40 2.65 -2.11 -6.27
C ALA A 40 1.90 -1.12 -5.38
N VAL A 41 1.34 -1.60 -4.27
CA VAL A 41 0.64 -0.78 -3.28
C VAL A 41 1.44 -0.81 -1.98
N TYR A 42 1.82 0.36 -1.46
CA TYR A 42 2.63 0.43 -0.23
C TYR A 42 2.47 1.74 0.54
N LEU A 43 2.82 1.71 1.82
CA LEU A 43 2.82 2.88 2.68
C LEU A 43 4.26 3.34 2.94
N THR A 44 4.49 4.65 2.95
CA THR A 44 5.74 5.26 3.42
C THR A 44 5.46 6.36 4.44
N GLY A 45 6.47 6.77 5.20
CA GLY A 45 6.36 7.89 6.14
C GLY A 45 5.31 7.71 7.23
N ALA A 46 5.03 6.47 7.66
CA ALA A 46 4.05 6.21 8.70
C ALA A 46 4.56 6.71 10.06
N GLU A 47 3.97 7.78 10.57
CA GLU A 47 4.35 8.46 11.80
C GLU A 47 3.13 8.77 12.68
N TYR A 48 3.35 8.79 13.98
CA TYR A 48 2.35 9.23 14.96
C TYR A 48 2.30 10.76 14.96
N THR A 49 1.10 11.33 14.86
CA THR A 49 0.89 12.79 14.79
C THR A 49 0.03 13.32 15.93
N GLY A 50 -0.25 12.48 16.92
CA GLY A 50 -1.21 12.77 17.98
C GLY A 50 -0.68 13.55 19.18
N GLU A 51 0.58 13.98 19.13
CA GLU A 51 1.28 14.61 20.27
C GLU A 51 0.68 15.96 20.70
N GLU A 52 0.08 16.73 19.79
CA GLU A 52 -0.44 18.07 20.09
C GLU A 52 -1.91 18.09 20.56
N LEU A 53 -2.69 17.06 20.22
CA LEU A 53 -4.15 17.06 20.41
C LEU A 53 -4.66 15.94 21.33
N ASP A 54 -3.75 15.23 22.03
CA ASP A 54 -4.09 14.02 22.81
C ASP A 54 -4.94 13.05 21.98
N SER A 55 -4.50 12.83 20.73
CA SER A 55 -5.22 12.00 19.76
C SER A 55 -4.42 10.74 19.44
N ASP A 56 -5.10 9.66 19.08
CA ASP A 56 -4.43 8.43 18.59
C ASP A 56 -4.22 8.48 17.07
N THR A 57 -3.83 9.65 16.54
CA THR A 57 -3.76 9.89 15.09
C THR A 57 -2.41 9.50 14.51
N TRP A 58 -2.46 8.84 13.35
CA TRP A 58 -1.31 8.46 12.55
C TRP A 58 -1.46 9.05 11.14
N GLN A 59 -0.34 9.40 10.53
CA GLN A 59 -0.27 9.85 9.15
C GLN A 59 0.74 8.99 8.38
N ALA A 60 0.45 8.71 7.11
CA ALA A 60 1.32 8.00 6.18
C ALA A 60 0.99 8.42 4.75
N GLU A 61 1.91 8.20 3.82
CA GLU A 61 1.69 8.34 2.38
C GLU A 61 1.38 6.97 1.76
N LEU A 62 0.32 6.89 0.95
CA LEU A 62 -0.09 5.68 0.22
C LEU A 62 0.30 5.81 -1.25
N HIS A 63 1.07 4.85 -1.75
CA HIS A 63 1.52 4.72 -3.13
C HIS A 63 0.89 3.51 -3.79
#